data_AF-A0A9P5XZJ9-F1
#
_entry.id   AF-A0A9P5XZJ9-F1
#
_cell.length_a   1.000
_cell.length_b   1.000
_cell.length_c   1.000
_cell.angle_alpha   90.00
_cell.angle_beta   90.00
_cell.angle_gamma   90.00
#
_symmetry.space_group_name_H-M   'P 1'
#
loop_
_entity.id
_entity.type
_entity.pdbx_description
1 polymer ?
#
loop_
_entity_poly.entity_id
_entity_poly.type
_entity_poly.pdbx_seq_one_letter_code
_entity_poly.pdbx_strand_id
1 'polypeptide(L)'
;MTSQYLFICDHDGVLADAKYPIYPHMRATLLEFKQKNPHVIFAVASANPCSAEYLVRLGLDDIFDTVWSHRCKYPGFKTSVVTCTRNIPRIRSKFCSWRSKRSKVDVVVWPLDPAEEDIWACAARGEELRNVKEIMIPYLLRHYAHIPVENVVFFDDLVENTQSVEKMLGVAGILVDAKVGLGPEALDVGLQRIVEAITTEASRKWG
;
A
#
# COMPACT_ATOMS: atom_id res chain seq x y z
N MET A 1 -17.91 -11.22 15.45
CA MET A 1 -17.31 -10.82 14.15
C MET A 1 -15.82 -10.74 14.36
N THR A 2 -15.00 -11.42 13.56
CA THR A 2 -13.55 -11.28 13.60
C THR A 2 -13.17 -9.98 12.91
N SER A 3 -12.47 -9.08 13.62
CA SER A 3 -11.97 -7.83 13.07
C SER A 3 -10.96 -8.11 11.96
N GLN A 4 -11.07 -7.40 10.83
CA GLN A 4 -10.06 -7.40 9.77
C GLN A 4 -9.03 -6.30 10.05
N TYR A 5 -7.78 -6.56 9.67
CA TYR A 5 -6.67 -5.61 9.78
C TYR A 5 -6.09 -5.35 8.39
N LEU A 6 -5.63 -4.13 8.12
CA LEU A 6 -5.05 -3.76 6.84
C LEU A 6 -3.57 -3.38 7.02
N PHE A 7 -2.69 -4.14 6.38
CA PHE A 7 -1.26 -3.87 6.34
C PHE A 7 -0.94 -3.29 4.97
N ILE A 8 -0.58 -2.01 4.94
CA ILE A 8 -0.16 -1.29 3.74
C ILE A 8 1.35 -1.24 3.72
N CYS A 9 1.98 -1.75 2.67
CA CYS A 9 3.43 -1.76 2.51
C CYS A 9 3.86 -0.80 1.41
N ASP A 10 4.91 -0.01 1.63
CA ASP A 10 5.68 0.50 0.50
C ASP A 10 6.31 -0.67 -0.29
N HIS A 11 6.82 -0.40 -1.48
CA HIS A 11 7.53 -1.34 -2.31
C HIS A 11 9.04 -1.22 -2.16
N ASP A 12 9.60 -0.04 -2.45
CA ASP A 12 11.04 0.16 -2.40
C ASP A 12 11.47 0.30 -0.93
N GLY A 13 12.60 -0.30 -0.54
CA GLY A 13 13.08 -0.39 0.85
C GLY A 13 12.29 -1.34 1.76
N VAL A 14 11.05 -1.68 1.41
CA VAL A 14 10.18 -2.57 2.21
C VAL A 14 10.07 -3.96 1.60
N LEU A 15 9.69 -4.06 0.33
CA LEU A 15 9.51 -5.33 -0.39
C LEU A 15 10.69 -5.64 -1.31
N ALA A 16 11.36 -4.61 -1.82
CA ALA A 16 12.45 -4.68 -2.79
C ALA A 16 13.54 -3.63 -2.49
N ASP A 17 14.73 -3.80 -3.06
CA ASP A 17 15.77 -2.77 -3.05
C ASP A 17 16.52 -2.72 -4.39
N ALA A 18 17.58 -1.91 -4.46
CA ALA A 18 18.41 -1.81 -5.66
C ALA A 18 19.14 -3.12 -6.03
N LYS A 19 19.34 -4.02 -5.06
CA LYS A 19 20.07 -5.29 -5.23
C LYS A 19 19.13 -6.45 -5.58
N TYR A 20 17.92 -6.42 -5.06
CA TYR A 20 16.95 -7.50 -5.16
C TYR A 20 15.61 -6.94 -5.66
N PRO A 21 15.05 -7.50 -6.75
CA PRO A 21 13.75 -7.07 -7.25
C PRO A 21 12.62 -7.35 -6.25
N ILE A 22 12.82 -8.30 -5.33
CA ILE A 22 12.10 -8.53 -4.07
C ILE A 22 13.10 -9.17 -3.09
N TYR A 23 13.06 -8.85 -1.79
CA TYR A 23 13.94 -9.50 -0.81
C TYR A 23 13.72 -11.03 -0.77
N PRO A 24 14.79 -11.85 -0.70
CA PRO A 24 14.66 -13.31 -0.81
C PRO A 24 13.71 -13.99 0.19
N HIS A 25 13.57 -13.44 1.40
CA HIS A 25 12.71 -13.99 2.46
C HIS A 25 11.24 -13.55 2.34
N MET A 26 10.95 -12.52 1.53
CA MET A 26 9.68 -11.79 1.54
C MET A 26 8.47 -12.70 1.39
N ARG A 27 8.50 -13.60 0.41
CA ARG A 27 7.39 -14.52 0.15
C ARG A 27 7.12 -15.44 1.35
N ALA A 28 8.17 -16.04 1.91
CA ALA A 28 8.03 -16.96 3.03
C ALA A 28 7.48 -16.23 4.26
N THR A 29 8.04 -15.05 4.57
CA THR A 29 7.61 -14.21 5.69
C THR A 29 6.13 -13.83 5.58
N LEU A 30 5.70 -13.30 4.43
CA LEU A 30 4.32 -12.86 4.24
C LEU A 30 3.33 -14.04 4.25
N LEU A 31 3.70 -15.19 3.66
CA LEU A 31 2.84 -16.38 3.67
C LEU A 31 2.68 -16.94 5.09
N GLU A 32 3.77 -17.10 5.82
CA GLU A 32 3.74 -17.61 7.19
C GLU A 32 2.90 -16.68 8.08
N PHE A 33 3.09 -15.37 7.93
CA PHE A 33 2.31 -14.39 8.68
C PHE A 33 0.81 -14.44 8.31
N LYS A 34 0.46 -14.50 7.01
CA LYS A 34 -0.94 -14.60 6.56
C LYS A 34 -1.61 -15.90 7.02
N GLN A 35 -0.86 -17.00 7.10
CA GLN A 35 -1.36 -18.27 7.64
C GLN A 35 -1.70 -18.17 9.14
N LYS A 36 -0.85 -17.49 9.92
CA LYS A 36 -1.08 -17.23 11.35
C LYS A 36 -2.18 -16.19 11.58
N ASN A 37 -2.30 -15.21 10.68
CA ASN A 37 -3.18 -14.06 10.79
C ASN A 37 -4.07 -13.93 9.53
N PRO A 38 -5.04 -14.84 9.30
CA PRO A 38 -5.84 -14.87 8.07
C PRO A 38 -6.78 -13.67 7.90
N HIS A 39 -6.91 -12.83 8.93
CA HIS A 39 -7.73 -11.63 8.96
C HIS A 39 -6.93 -10.37 8.57
N VAL A 40 -5.62 -10.49 8.35
CA VAL A 40 -4.77 -9.42 7.82
C VAL A 40 -4.85 -9.40 6.30
N ILE A 41 -5.20 -8.24 5.76
CA ILE A 41 -5.18 -7.93 4.34
C ILE A 41 -3.90 -7.17 4.04
N PHE A 42 -3.19 -7.58 2.99
CA PHE A 42 -2.00 -6.87 2.52
C PHE A 42 -2.34 -6.01 1.30
N ALA A 43 -1.89 -4.76 1.32
CA ALA A 43 -1.94 -3.85 0.19
C ALA A 43 -0.57 -3.21 -0.05
N VAL A 44 -0.29 -2.82 -1.29
CA VAL A 44 0.95 -2.10 -1.65
C VAL A 44 0.63 -0.67 -2.04
N ALA A 45 1.42 0.25 -1.51
CA ALA A 45 1.39 1.68 -1.81
C ALA A 45 2.74 2.08 -2.43
N SER A 46 2.91 1.87 -3.74
CA SER A 46 4.16 2.19 -4.45
C SER A 46 4.06 3.36 -5.43
N ALA A 47 5.05 4.26 -5.41
CA ALA A 47 5.26 5.25 -6.47
C ALA A 47 5.89 4.62 -7.73
N ASN A 48 6.51 3.44 -7.59
CA ASN A 48 7.11 2.72 -8.71
C ASN A 48 6.00 2.18 -9.62
N PRO A 49 5.97 2.60 -10.91
CA PRO A 49 4.89 2.25 -11.82
C PRO A 49 4.84 0.77 -12.20
N CYS A 50 5.91 0.01 -11.93
CA CYS A 50 6.01 -1.38 -12.36
C CYS A 50 6.04 -2.34 -11.15
N SER A 51 5.74 -1.85 -9.94
CA SER A 51 5.59 -2.66 -8.71
C SER A 51 4.53 -3.74 -8.84
N ALA A 52 3.38 -3.43 -9.43
CA ALA A 52 2.33 -4.43 -9.70
C ALA A 52 2.84 -5.58 -10.57
N GLU A 53 3.70 -5.29 -11.55
CA GLU A 53 4.29 -6.31 -12.42
C GLU A 53 5.33 -7.15 -11.67
N TYR A 54 6.17 -6.53 -10.84
CA TYR A 54 7.15 -7.25 -10.02
C TYR A 54 6.47 -8.23 -9.08
N LEU A 55 5.39 -7.82 -8.42
CA LEU A 55 4.64 -8.70 -7.53
C LEU A 55 4.07 -9.91 -8.27
N VAL A 56 3.53 -9.73 -9.48
CA VAL A 56 3.04 -10.84 -10.31
C VAL A 56 4.18 -11.75 -10.80
N ARG A 57 5.26 -11.18 -11.34
CA ARG A 57 6.39 -11.97 -11.88
C ARG A 57 7.11 -12.77 -10.80
N LEU A 58 7.13 -12.24 -9.58
CA LEU A 58 7.81 -12.83 -8.43
C LEU A 58 6.83 -13.64 -7.56
N GLY A 59 5.61 -13.81 -8.05
CA GLY A 59 4.60 -14.71 -7.51
C GLY A 59 3.96 -14.25 -6.20
N LEU A 60 4.10 -12.99 -5.79
CA LEU A 60 3.48 -12.42 -4.58
C LEU A 60 2.01 -12.02 -4.78
N ASP A 61 1.46 -12.20 -5.98
CA ASP A 61 0.12 -11.74 -6.34
C ASP A 61 -1.02 -12.60 -5.77
N ASP A 62 -0.70 -13.68 -5.08
CA ASP A 62 -1.63 -14.45 -4.24
C ASP A 62 -1.69 -13.96 -2.79
N ILE A 63 -0.75 -13.09 -2.38
CA ILE A 63 -0.63 -12.57 -1.01
C ILE A 63 -1.33 -11.23 -0.87
N PHE A 64 -1.14 -10.34 -1.84
CA PHE A 64 -1.70 -8.98 -1.82
C PHE A 64 -3.11 -8.93 -2.42
N ASP A 65 -4.02 -8.22 -1.77
CA ASP A 65 -5.38 -8.03 -2.28
C ASP A 65 -5.42 -6.85 -3.26
N THR A 66 -4.66 -5.78 -2.97
CA THR A 66 -4.59 -4.59 -3.82
C THR A 66 -3.18 -4.09 -3.96
N VAL A 67 -2.81 -3.70 -5.18
CA VAL A 67 -1.57 -2.96 -5.44
C VAL A 67 -1.96 -1.63 -6.05
N TRP A 68 -1.62 -0.56 -5.33
CA TRP A 68 -1.66 0.79 -5.88
C TRP A 68 -0.30 1.10 -6.47
N SER A 69 -0.28 1.42 -7.77
CA SER A 69 0.95 1.70 -8.51
C SER A 69 0.68 2.76 -9.59
N HIS A 70 1.71 3.54 -9.95
CA HIS A 70 1.64 4.49 -11.05
C HIS A 70 1.53 3.77 -12.42
N ARG A 71 1.08 4.47 -13.47
CA ARG A 71 1.02 3.89 -14.83
C ARG A 71 2.43 3.63 -15.39
N CYS A 72 2.80 2.38 -15.63
CA CYS A 72 4.03 2.00 -16.36
C CYS A 72 3.88 2.38 -17.85
N LYS A 73 4.64 3.38 -18.32
CA LYS A 73 4.78 3.71 -19.76
C LYS A 73 5.85 2.82 -20.40
N TYR A 74 5.65 1.50 -20.44
CA TYR A 74 6.58 0.60 -21.16
C TYR A 74 6.03 0.21 -22.55
N PRO A 75 6.79 0.43 -23.65
CA PRO A 75 6.40 0.01 -24.99
C PRO A 75 6.57 -1.51 -25.12
N GLY A 76 5.50 -2.25 -24.87
CA GLY A 76 5.50 -3.72 -24.94
C GLY A 76 4.30 -4.38 -24.28
N PHE A 77 3.65 -3.68 -23.34
CA PHE A 77 2.41 -4.12 -22.72
C PHE A 77 1.22 -3.33 -23.26
N LYS A 78 0.37 -4.01 -24.06
CA LYS A 78 -0.98 -3.53 -24.35
C LYS A 78 -1.81 -3.68 -23.06
N THR A 79 -1.79 -2.64 -22.22
CA THR A 79 -2.79 -2.51 -21.15
C THR A 79 -4.15 -2.34 -21.82
N SER A 80 -4.92 -3.42 -21.92
CA SER A 80 -6.35 -3.32 -22.21
C SER A 80 -6.98 -2.63 -21.02
N VAL A 81 -7.29 -1.35 -21.18
CA VAL A 81 -8.05 -0.53 -20.25
C VAL A 81 -9.34 -1.27 -19.92
N VAL A 82 -9.44 -1.83 -18.71
CA VAL A 82 -10.72 -2.30 -18.20
C VAL A 82 -11.41 -1.06 -17.65
N THR A 83 -12.51 -0.70 -18.30
CA THR A 83 -13.35 0.46 -18.00
C THR A 83 -13.78 0.50 -16.53
N CYS A 84 -13.56 1.66 -15.92
CA CYS A 84 -13.96 2.02 -14.56
C CYS A 84 -15.48 1.96 -14.37
N THR A 85 -15.98 1.09 -13.50
CA THR A 85 -17.42 0.96 -13.18
C THR A 85 -17.73 1.38 -11.75
N ARG A 86 -17.45 2.64 -11.36
CA ARG A 86 -18.10 3.32 -10.22
C ARG A 86 -17.80 4.83 -10.25
N ASN A 87 -18.84 5.63 -10.49
CA ASN A 87 -18.80 7.09 -10.38
C ASN A 87 -18.63 7.51 -8.92
N ILE A 88 -17.43 7.98 -8.55
CA ILE A 88 -17.20 8.70 -7.28
C ILE A 88 -17.41 10.20 -7.58
N PRO A 89 -18.45 10.88 -7.05
CA PRO A 89 -18.93 12.15 -7.62
C PRO A 89 -18.05 13.40 -7.40
N ARG A 90 -16.84 13.30 -6.85
CA ARG A 90 -16.02 14.50 -6.52
C ARG A 90 -14.55 14.45 -6.92
N ILE A 91 -14.08 13.38 -7.55
CA ILE A 91 -12.76 13.34 -8.18
C ILE A 91 -13.01 12.99 -9.64
N ARG A 92 -12.81 13.96 -10.56
CA ARG A 92 -13.02 13.78 -12.01
C ARG A 92 -11.92 12.94 -12.69
N SER A 93 -11.15 12.18 -11.93
CA SER A 93 -10.04 11.39 -12.43
C SER A 93 -10.45 9.94 -12.65
N LYS A 94 -10.21 9.43 -13.86
CA LYS A 94 -10.65 8.10 -14.33
C LYS A 94 -9.71 6.99 -13.85
N PHE A 95 -9.93 6.46 -12.65
CA PHE A 95 -9.17 5.30 -12.15
C PHE A 95 -9.24 4.12 -13.13
N CYS A 96 -8.09 3.55 -13.49
CA CYS A 96 -8.04 2.35 -14.30
C CYS A 96 -7.68 1.18 -13.39
N SER A 97 -8.60 0.26 -13.17
CA SER A 97 -8.25 -1.03 -12.58
C SER A 97 -7.78 -1.98 -13.68
N TRP A 98 -6.68 -2.68 -13.42
CA TRP A 98 -6.25 -3.77 -14.30
C TRP A 98 -6.29 -5.08 -13.52
N ARG A 99 -6.98 -6.06 -14.10
CA ARG A 99 -6.97 -7.44 -13.63
C ARG A 99 -6.42 -8.29 -14.76
N SER A 100 -5.17 -8.77 -14.63
CA SER A 100 -4.68 -9.78 -15.55
C SER A 100 -5.54 -11.04 -15.42
N LYS A 101 -5.83 -11.72 -16.54
CA LYS A 101 -6.49 -13.04 -16.52
C LYS A 101 -5.73 -14.09 -15.67
N ARG A 102 -4.46 -13.81 -15.31
CA ARG A 102 -3.59 -14.66 -14.49
C ARG A 102 -3.36 -14.14 -13.07
N SER A 103 -3.76 -12.90 -12.74
CA SER A 103 -3.47 -12.31 -11.43
C SER A 103 -4.71 -12.17 -10.57
N LYS A 104 -4.55 -12.44 -9.28
CA LYS A 104 -5.60 -12.28 -8.26
C LYS A 104 -5.60 -10.90 -7.61
N VAL A 105 -4.56 -10.10 -7.84
CA VAL A 105 -4.42 -8.74 -7.30
C VAL A 105 -5.27 -7.76 -8.10
N ASP A 106 -6.01 -6.93 -7.39
CA ASP A 106 -6.60 -5.75 -8.00
C ASP A 106 -5.53 -4.64 -8.11
N VAL A 107 -5.09 -4.37 -9.34
CA VAL A 107 -4.13 -3.28 -9.59
C VAL A 107 -4.92 -2.00 -9.81
N VAL A 108 -4.74 -1.04 -8.91
CA VAL A 108 -5.29 0.30 -9.06
C VAL A 108 -4.21 1.18 -9.65
N VAL A 109 -4.44 1.63 -10.89
CA VAL A 109 -3.58 2.59 -11.57
C VAL A 109 -4.20 3.97 -11.45
N TRP A 110 -3.44 4.90 -10.89
CA TRP A 110 -3.85 6.30 -10.79
C TRP A 110 -4.10 6.90 -12.18
N PRO A 111 -5.21 7.64 -12.39
CA PRO A 111 -5.39 8.47 -13.56
C PRO A 111 -4.43 9.65 -13.55
N LEU A 112 -3.79 9.91 -14.69
CA LEU A 112 -3.23 11.23 -14.96
C LEU A 112 -4.41 12.21 -15.13
N ASP A 113 -4.86 12.85 -14.04
CA ASP A 113 -5.54 14.15 -14.17
C ASP A 113 -4.46 15.17 -14.56
N PRO A 114 -4.67 16.03 -15.58
CA PRO A 114 -3.69 17.06 -15.94
C PRO A 114 -3.28 17.96 -14.76
N ALA A 115 -4.15 18.17 -13.78
CA ALA A 115 -3.81 18.93 -12.56
C ALA A 115 -2.85 18.17 -11.62
N GLU A 116 -2.75 16.84 -11.75
CA GLU A 116 -1.87 15.97 -10.96
C GLU A 116 -0.60 15.57 -11.73
N GLU A 117 -0.57 15.76 -13.06
CA GLU A 117 0.69 15.86 -13.83
C GLU A 117 1.56 16.99 -13.28
N ASP A 118 0.95 18.09 -12.82
CA ASP A 118 1.68 19.21 -12.21
C ASP A 118 2.35 18.83 -10.88
N ILE A 119 1.76 17.97 -10.05
CA ILE A 119 2.38 17.50 -8.79
C ILE A 119 3.69 16.74 -9.08
N TRP A 120 3.73 15.97 -10.18
CA TRP A 120 4.94 15.29 -10.63
C TRP A 120 5.87 16.18 -11.46
N ALA A 121 5.35 17.18 -12.17
CA ALA A 121 6.17 18.21 -12.80
C ALA A 121 6.87 19.05 -11.72
N CYS A 122 6.20 19.35 -10.61
CA CYS A 122 6.74 19.95 -9.40
C CYS A 122 7.85 19.05 -8.80
N ALA A 123 7.62 17.74 -8.69
CA ALA A 123 8.64 16.77 -8.28
C ALA A 123 9.89 16.79 -9.19
N ALA A 124 9.69 16.78 -10.51
CA ALA A 124 10.75 16.84 -11.51
C ALA A 124 11.48 18.20 -11.52
N ARG A 125 10.84 19.26 -11.00
CA ARG A 125 11.39 20.61 -10.80
C ARG A 125 12.03 20.80 -9.41
N GLY A 126 12.02 19.79 -8.54
CA GLY A 126 12.56 19.89 -7.18
C GLY A 126 11.72 20.74 -6.22
N GLU A 127 10.45 20.97 -6.56
CA GLU A 127 9.49 21.59 -5.66
C GLU A 127 9.06 20.58 -4.59
N GLU A 128 8.73 21.07 -3.38
CA GLU A 128 8.35 20.27 -2.22
C GLU A 128 7.12 19.40 -2.56
N LEU A 129 7.36 18.16 -2.97
CA LEU A 129 6.31 17.18 -3.13
C LEU A 129 5.64 17.00 -1.78
N ARG A 130 4.36 17.32 -1.68
CA ARG A 130 3.51 16.69 -0.66
C ARG A 130 3.74 15.19 -0.79
N ASN A 131 4.13 14.58 0.31
CA ASN A 131 4.56 13.19 0.34
C ASN A 131 3.53 12.32 -0.39
N VAL A 132 3.94 11.61 -1.45
CA VAL A 132 2.99 10.92 -2.36
C VAL A 132 2.14 9.89 -1.59
N LYS A 133 2.63 9.40 -0.44
CA LYS A 133 1.86 8.53 0.47
C LYS A 133 0.61 9.20 1.03
N GLU A 134 0.63 10.52 1.19
CA GLU A 134 -0.52 11.32 1.64
C GLU A 134 -1.72 11.25 0.68
N ILE A 135 -1.49 10.90 -0.58
CA ILE A 135 -2.55 10.72 -1.58
C ILE A 135 -2.96 9.24 -1.65
N MET A 136 -1.97 8.35 -1.60
CA MET A 136 -2.14 6.92 -1.80
C MET A 136 -2.86 6.23 -0.65
N ILE A 137 -2.47 6.53 0.60
CA ILE A 137 -3.03 5.88 1.78
C ILE A 137 -4.52 6.23 1.95
N PRO A 138 -4.98 7.48 1.81
CA PRO A 138 -6.42 7.78 1.88
C PRO A 138 -7.26 7.13 0.79
N TYR A 139 -6.67 6.80 -0.37
CA TYR A 139 -7.36 6.00 -1.37
C TYR A 139 -7.54 4.56 -0.88
N LEU A 140 -6.48 3.93 -0.38
CA LEU A 140 -6.56 2.57 0.15
C LEU A 140 -7.53 2.50 1.33
N LEU A 141 -7.51 3.47 2.24
CA LEU A 141 -8.50 3.58 3.32
C LEU A 141 -9.94 3.68 2.81
N ARG A 142 -10.18 4.41 1.71
CA ARG A 142 -11.51 4.46 1.07
C ARG A 142 -11.91 3.16 0.38
N HIS A 143 -10.95 2.47 -0.24
CA HIS A 143 -11.17 1.16 -0.84
C HIS A 143 -11.54 0.12 0.24
N TYR A 144 -10.87 0.20 1.38
CA TYR A 144 -11.08 -0.63 2.56
C TYR A 144 -11.90 0.09 3.64
N ALA A 145 -12.92 0.88 3.27
CA ALA A 145 -13.69 1.71 4.21
C ALA A 145 -14.46 0.92 5.30
N HIS A 146 -14.50 -0.41 5.19
CA HIS A 146 -15.05 -1.31 6.21
C HIS A 146 -14.05 -1.65 7.31
N ILE A 147 -12.76 -1.30 7.13
CA ILE A 147 -11.69 -1.48 8.11
C ILE A 147 -11.49 -0.15 8.84
N PRO A 148 -11.68 -0.12 10.18
CA PRO A 148 -11.40 1.07 10.98
C PRO A 148 -9.94 1.51 10.85
N VAL A 149 -9.68 2.81 10.94
CA VAL A 149 -8.32 3.37 10.75
C VAL A 149 -7.34 2.84 11.79
N GLU A 150 -7.80 2.64 13.02
CA GLU A 150 -7.04 2.04 14.13
C GLU A 150 -6.61 0.59 13.87
N ASN A 151 -7.22 -0.07 12.88
CA ASN A 151 -6.89 -1.42 12.42
C ASN A 151 -5.95 -1.42 11.20
N VAL A 152 -5.36 -0.27 10.87
CA VAL A 152 -4.48 -0.10 9.71
C VAL A 152 -3.05 0.17 10.17
N VAL A 153 -2.10 -0.51 9.54
CA VAL A 153 -0.66 -0.30 9.75
C VAL A 153 -0.02 0.00 8.40
N PHE A 154 0.87 0.98 8.38
CA PHE A 154 1.65 1.37 7.22
C PHE A 154 3.14 1.09 7.45
N PHE A 155 3.76 0.33 6.55
CA PHE A 155 5.17 -0.02 6.57
C PHE A 155 5.92 0.74 5.49
N ASP A 156 6.96 1.48 5.88
CA ASP A 156 7.77 2.30 4.98
C ASP A 156 9.21 2.39 5.53
N ASP A 157 10.20 2.54 4.67
CA ASP A 157 11.61 2.69 5.07
C ASP A 157 12.00 4.14 5.34
N LEU A 158 11.14 5.10 4.95
CA LEU A 158 11.35 6.53 5.18
C LEU A 158 10.59 7.02 6.42
N VAL A 159 11.34 7.65 7.32
CA VAL A 159 10.79 8.23 8.57
C VAL A 159 9.75 9.31 8.27
N GLU A 160 9.97 10.08 7.21
CA GLU A 160 9.08 11.16 6.78
C GLU A 160 7.72 10.62 6.33
N ASN A 161 7.71 9.45 5.68
CA ASN A 161 6.49 8.77 5.22
C ASN A 161 5.69 8.23 6.40
N THR A 162 6.35 7.50 7.31
CA THR A 162 5.69 6.95 8.50
C THR A 162 5.10 8.05 9.38
N GLN A 163 5.87 9.09 9.69
CA GLN A 163 5.42 10.21 10.52
C GLN A 163 4.30 11.04 9.88
N SER A 164 4.37 11.29 8.57
CA SER A 164 3.32 12.06 7.90
C SER A 164 1.99 11.29 7.89
N VAL A 165 2.02 10.01 7.54
CA VAL A 165 0.82 9.15 7.51
C VAL A 165 0.21 9.00 8.90
N GLU A 166 1.03 8.78 9.93
CA GLU A 166 0.57 8.76 11.33
C GLU A 166 -0.14 10.05 11.72
N LYS A 167 0.51 11.18 11.48
CA LYS A 167 0.01 12.50 11.88
C LYS A 167 -1.29 12.86 11.17
N MET A 168 -1.39 12.56 9.87
CA MET A 168 -2.51 13.03 9.07
C MET A 168 -3.70 12.08 9.08
N LEU A 169 -3.43 10.78 9.13
CA LEU A 169 -4.45 9.76 8.93
C LEU A 169 -4.74 8.96 10.20
N GLY A 170 -3.89 9.04 11.23
CA GLY A 170 -4.06 8.24 12.45
C GLY A 170 -3.77 6.75 12.26
N VAL A 171 -3.16 6.38 11.13
CA VAL A 171 -2.70 5.01 10.82
C VAL A 171 -1.37 4.77 11.51
N ALA A 172 -1.15 3.61 12.14
CA ALA A 172 0.14 3.30 12.76
C ALA A 172 1.26 3.16 11.72
N GLY A 173 2.36 3.90 11.86
CA GLY A 173 3.51 3.87 10.97
C GLY A 173 4.64 3.02 11.55
N ILE A 174 5.11 2.04 10.78
CA ILE A 174 6.23 1.16 11.17
C ILE A 174 7.40 1.43 10.22
N LEU A 175 8.49 1.92 10.79
CA LEU A 175 9.74 2.11 10.06
C LEU A 175 10.40 0.75 9.81
N VAL A 176 10.74 0.48 8.55
CA VAL A 176 11.42 -0.73 8.10
C VAL A 176 12.88 -0.41 7.78
N ASP A 177 13.82 -1.29 8.17
CA ASP A 177 15.21 -1.16 7.74
C ASP A 177 15.35 -1.58 6.27
N ALA A 178 15.61 -0.61 5.39
CA ALA A 178 15.83 -0.84 3.95
C ALA A 178 17.00 -1.77 3.59
N LYS A 179 17.84 -2.18 4.55
CA LYS A 179 18.86 -3.22 4.29
C LYS A 179 18.30 -4.63 4.43
N VAL A 180 17.23 -4.76 5.21
CA VAL A 180 16.64 -6.04 5.58
C VAL A 180 15.28 -6.21 4.90
N GLY A 181 14.50 -5.15 4.72
CA GLY A 181 13.12 -5.22 4.24
C GLY A 181 12.15 -5.70 5.32
N LEU A 182 10.91 -5.97 4.90
CA LEU A 182 9.82 -6.37 5.78
C LEU A 182 10.01 -7.78 6.35
N GLY A 183 10.56 -7.85 7.56
CA GLY A 183 10.73 -9.08 8.33
C GLY A 183 9.56 -9.44 9.25
N PRO A 184 9.57 -10.65 9.84
CA PRO A 184 8.53 -11.09 10.78
C PRO A 184 8.41 -10.18 12.00
N GLU A 185 9.54 -9.66 12.51
CA GLU A 185 9.55 -8.75 13.66
C GLU A 185 8.76 -7.46 13.39
N ALA A 186 8.92 -6.86 12.20
CA ALA A 186 8.17 -5.66 11.83
C ALA A 186 6.66 -5.95 11.74
N LEU A 187 6.28 -7.10 11.17
CA LEU A 187 4.88 -7.52 11.08
C LEU A 187 4.25 -7.75 12.46
N ASP A 188 4.98 -8.39 13.37
CA ASP A 188 4.53 -8.63 14.75
C ASP A 188 4.36 -7.30 15.51
N VAL A 189 5.31 -6.38 15.37
CA VAL A 189 5.21 -5.02 15.93
C VAL A 189 3.97 -4.29 15.38
N GLY A 190 3.72 -4.38 14.07
CA GLY A 190 2.53 -3.81 13.45
C GLY A 190 1.24 -4.35 14.06
N LEU A 191 1.15 -5.67 14.26
CA LEU A 191 -0.02 -6.28 14.89
C LEU A 191 -0.20 -5.84 16.35
N GLN A 192 0.90 -5.75 17.10
CA GLN A 192 0.88 -5.28 18.48
C GLN A 192 0.35 -3.83 18.58
N ARG A 193 0.74 -2.94 17.65
CA ARG A 193 0.24 -1.55 17.61
C ARG A 193 -1.27 -1.47 17.46
N ILE A 194 -1.86 -2.32 16.62
CA ILE A 194 -3.33 -2.41 16.48
C ILE A 194 -3.96 -2.83 17.82
N VAL A 195 -3.41 -3.88 18.45
CA VAL A 195 -3.94 -4.39 19.73
C VAL A 195 -3.88 -3.32 20.83
N GLU A 196 -2.79 -2.58 20.91
CA GLU A 196 -2.62 -1.47 21.87
C GLU A 196 -3.61 -0.33 21.61
N ALA A 197 -3.83 0.04 20.34
CA ALA A 197 -4.80 1.06 19.97
C ALA A 197 -6.23 0.65 20.36
N ILE A 198 -6.64 -0.57 20.05
CA ILE A 198 -7.96 -1.11 20.41
C ILE A 198 -8.15 -1.13 21.93
N THR A 199 -7.14 -1.59 22.67
CA THR A 199 -7.21 -1.69 24.14
C THR A 199 -7.34 -0.30 24.78
N THR A 200 -6.57 0.67 24.29
CA THR A 200 -6.60 2.06 24.78
C THR A 200 -7.97 2.72 24.52
N GLU A 201 -8.53 2.51 23.34
CA GLU A 201 -9.85 3.02 22.95
C GLU A 201 -10.96 2.42 23.83
N ALA A 202 -10.89 1.12 24.12
CA ALA A 202 -11.83 0.44 25.00
C ALA A 202 -11.76 0.99 26.43
N SER A 203 -10.56 1.19 26.98
CA SER A 203 -10.39 1.77 28.32
C SER A 203 -10.94 3.19 28.41
N ARG A 204 -10.86 4.01 27.35
CA ARG A 204 -11.44 5.36 27.34
C ARG A 204 -12.97 5.39 27.27
N LYS A 205 -13.59 4.40 26.63
CA LYS A 205 -15.05 4.36 26.45
C LYS A 205 -15.79 3.83 27.67
N TRP A 206 -15.12 3.05 28.51
CA TRP A 206 -15.75 2.29 29.60
C TRP A 206 -15.10 2.50 30.98
N GLY A 207 -14.03 3.30 31.07
CA GLY A 207 -13.41 3.75 32.32
C GLY A 207 -13.76 5.20 32.61
#